data_AF-A0A3M6K397-F1
#
_entry.id   AF-A0A3M6K397-F1
#
_cell.length_a   1.000
_cell.length_b   1.000
_cell.length_c   1.000
_cell.angle_alpha   90.00
_cell.angle_beta   90.00
_cell.angle_gamma   90.00
#
_symmetry.space_group_name_H-M   'P 1'
#
loop_
_entity.id
_entity.type
_entity.pdbx_description
1 polymer ?
#
loop_
_entity_poly.entity_id
_entity_poly.type
_entity_poly.pdbx_seq_one_letter_code
_entity_poly.pdbx_strand_id
1 'polypeptide(L)' 'MEHNFKKSVNMDQEFEHRWCKFCITKTKQELIFLPEMATYKRRRKYKCTICGKTSWLQGRRPSAEGVY' A
#
# COMPACT_ATOMS: atom_id res chain seq x y z
N MET A 1 -24.23 7.04 -34.44
CA MET A 1 -23.70 5.79 -33.85
C MET A 1 -22.66 6.17 -32.82
N GLU A 2 -23.09 6.48 -31.60
CA GLU A 2 -22.18 6.84 -30.51
C GLU A 2 -21.80 5.55 -29.77
N HIS A 3 -20.60 5.05 -30.01
CA HIS A 3 -20.06 3.94 -29.24
C HIS A 3 -19.68 4.44 -27.84
N ASN A 4 -20.58 4.21 -26.89
CA ASN A 4 -20.37 4.44 -25.47
C ASN A 4 -19.31 3.43 -24.95
N PHE A 5 -18.05 3.85 -24.93
CA PHE A 5 -16.95 3.03 -24.42
C PHE A 5 -17.03 3.00 -22.88
N LYS A 6 -17.70 1.98 -22.33
CA LYS A 6 -17.75 1.72 -20.89
C LYS A 6 -16.31 1.68 -20.35
N LYS A 7 -16.00 2.66 -19.52
CA LYS A 7 -14.72 2.83 -18.82
C LYS A 7 -14.51 1.68 -17.84
N SER A 8 -13.80 0.63 -18.27
CA SER A 8 -13.30 -0.40 -17.35
C SER A 8 -12.19 0.21 -16.49
N VAL A 9 -12.55 0.81 -15.37
CA VAL A 9 -11.61 1.08 -14.28
C VAL A 9 -11.33 -0.28 -13.63
N ASN A 10 -10.41 -1.05 -14.21
CA ASN A 10 -9.69 -2.06 -13.44
C ASN A 10 -8.85 -1.28 -12.42
N MET A 11 -9.45 -1.00 -11.26
CA MET A 11 -8.67 -0.79 -10.05
C MET A 11 -8.04 -2.12 -9.72
N ASP A 12 -6.90 -2.43 -10.36
CA ASP A 12 -5.95 -3.40 -9.83
C ASP A 12 -5.57 -2.92 -8.43
N GLN A 13 -6.36 -3.34 -7.44
CA GLN A 13 -6.00 -3.23 -6.04
C GLN A 13 -4.81 -4.18 -5.87
N GLU A 14 -3.61 -3.66 -6.11
CA GLU A 14 -2.40 -4.40 -5.85
C GLU A 14 -2.33 -4.67 -4.34
N PHE A 15 -2.36 -5.95 -3.96
CA PHE A 15 -2.19 -6.34 -2.56
C PHE A 15 -0.76 -6.81 -2.34
N GLU A 16 -0.10 -6.26 -1.33
CA GLU A 16 1.25 -6.65 -0.94
C GLU A 16 1.27 -7.23 0.48
N HIS A 17 1.96 -8.35 0.67
CA HIS A 17 2.20 -8.90 2.01
C HIS A 17 3.35 -8.17 2.69
N ARG A 18 3.03 -7.38 3.72
CA ARG A 18 4.00 -6.53 4.43
C ARG A 18 3.74 -6.52 5.93
N TRP A 19 4.79 -6.24 6.69
CA TRP A 19 4.69 -5.92 8.11
C TRP A 19 3.88 -4.64 8.33
N CYS A 20 2.77 -4.79 9.06
CA CYS A 20 2.03 -3.64 9.56
C CYS A 20 2.74 -3.06 10.78
N LYS A 21 2.95 -1.74 10.79
CA LYS A 21 3.51 -1.02 11.94
C LYS A 21 2.65 -1.18 13.21
N PHE A 22 1.34 -1.28 13.06
CA PHE A 22 0.39 -1.31 14.18
C PHE A 22 0.10 -2.72 14.66
N CYS A 23 -0.11 -3.67 13.74
CA CYS A 23 -0.32 -5.07 14.12
C CYS A 23 0.97 -5.79 14.48
N ILE A 24 2.14 -5.24 14.10
CA ILE A 24 3.47 -5.85 14.32
C ILE A 24 3.47 -7.30 13.79
N THR A 25 2.82 -7.52 12.65
CA THR A 25 2.71 -8.82 11.99
C THR A 25 2.66 -8.66 10.48
N LYS A 26 2.97 -9.73 9.74
CA LYS A 26 2.85 -9.77 8.28
C LYS A 26 1.38 -9.86 7.92
N THR A 27 0.88 -8.84 7.25
CA THR A 27 -0.52 -8.75 6.84
C THR A 27 -0.63 -8.48 5.35
N LYS A 28 -1.75 -8.86 4.76
CA LYS A 28 -2.11 -8.41 3.42
C LYS A 28 -2.42 -6.91 3.51
N GLN A 29 -1.74 -6.09 2.71
CA GLN A 29 -1.95 -4.65 2.69
C GLN A 29 -2.36 -4.20 1.28
N GLU A 30 -3.41 -3.39 1.19
CA GLU A 30 -3.89 -2.77 -0.05
C GLU A 30 -2.96 -1.63 -0.46
N LEU A 31 -2.45 -1.65 -1.69
CA LEU A 31 -1.65 -0.58 -2.25
C LEU A 31 -2.56 0.52 -2.80
N ILE A 32 -2.47 1.69 -2.19
CA ILE A 32 -3.18 2.89 -2.60
C ILE A 32 -2.16 3.77 -3.32
N PHE A 33 -2.29 3.83 -4.65
CA PHE A 33 -1.49 4.72 -5.48
C PHE A 33 -2.11 6.13 -5.46
N LEU A 34 -1.34 7.13 -5.02
CA LEU A 34 -1.76 8.54 -5.02
C LEU A 34 -1.04 9.28 -6.16
N PRO A 35 -1.72 9.49 -7.31
CA PRO A 35 -1.11 10.13 -8.48
C PRO A 35 -0.83 11.63 -8.28
N GLU A 36 -1.50 12.27 -7.33
CA GLU A 36 -1.36 13.71 -7.02
C GLU A 36 -0.03 14.07 -6.32
N MET A 37 0.74 13.09 -5.83
CA MET A 37 2.00 13.39 -5.13
C MET A 37 3.17 13.67 -6.08
N ALA A 38 3.68 14.91 -5.98
CA ALA A 38 4.80 15.44 -6.78
C ALA A 38 6.11 14.64 -6.64
N THR A 39 6.41 14.06 -5.47
CA THR A 39 7.62 13.28 -5.25
C THR A 39 7.40 11.79 -5.52
N TYR A 40 8.08 11.27 -6.55
CA TYR A 40 8.02 9.87 -7.00
C TYR A 40 8.11 8.85 -5.84
N LYS A 41 8.95 9.12 -4.83
CA LYS A 41 9.19 8.24 -3.67
C LYS A 41 8.00 8.11 -2.69
N ARG A 42 6.99 8.99 -2.73
CA ARG A 42 5.83 8.96 -1.82
C ARG A 42 4.50 8.64 -2.51
N ARG A 43 4.50 8.10 -3.73
CA ARG A 43 3.25 7.83 -4.47
C ARG A 43 2.45 6.62 -3.99
N ARG A 44 2.95 5.85 -3.02
CA ARG A 44 2.35 4.58 -2.57
C ARG A 44 2.07 4.61 -1.07
N LYS A 45 0.80 4.48 -0.69
CA LYS A 45 0.37 4.14 0.67
C LYS A 45 -0.04 2.69 0.71
N TYR A 46 0.06 2.11 1.90
CA TYR A 46 -0.40 0.76 2.16
C TYR A 46 -1.44 0.79 3.26
N LYS A 47 -2.59 0.16 3.03
CA LYS A 47 -3.65 0.01 4.02
C LYS A 47 -3.67 -1.42 4.53
N CYS A 48 -3.48 -1.60 5.83
CA CYS A 48 -3.55 -2.94 6.43
C CYS A 48 -5.01 -3.42 6.43
N THR A 49 -5.26 -4.64 5.93
CA THR A 49 -6.61 -5.22 5.93
C THR A 49 -7.09 -5.65 7.33
N ILE A 50 -6.17 -5.82 8.30
CA ILE A 50 -6.49 -6.25 9.66
C ILE A 50 -6.86 -5.07 10.56
N CYS A 51 -6.00 -4.05 10.66
CA CYS A 51 -6.26 -2.88 11.52
C CYS A 51 -6.87 -1.69 10.78
N GLY A 52 -6.98 -1.75 9.45
CA GLY A 52 -7.52 -0.66 8.62
C GLY A 52 -6.63 0.58 8.51
N LYS A 53 -5.52 0.66 9.25
CA LYS A 53 -4.64 1.83 9.24
C LYS A 53 -3.81 1.90 7.97
N THR A 54 -3.64 3.13 7.48
CA THR A 54 -2.78 3.42 6.33
C THR A 54 -1.41 3.88 6.80
N SER A 55 -0.36 3.40 6.13
CA SER A 55 1.01 3.82 6.36
C SER A 55 1.73 3.99 5.03
N TRP A 56 2.68 4.92 5.01
CA TRP A 56 3.63 5.01 3.91
C TRP A 56 4.54 3.78 3.86
N LEU A 57 5.22 3.59 2.73
CA LEU A 57 6.32 2.64 2.59
C LEU A 57 7.35 2.87 3.71
N GLN A 58 7.29 2.05 4.75
CA GLN A 58 8.38 1.97 5.72
C GLN A 58 9.37 0.92 5.24
N GLY A 59 10.66 1.08 5.58
CA GLY A 59 11.66 0.05 5.36
C GLY A 59 11.20 -1.29 5.94
N ARG A 60 11.71 -2.39 5.38
CA ARG A 60 11.50 -3.71 6.01
C ARG A 60 12.04 -3.60 7.43
N ARG A 61 11.25 -3.95 8.46
CA ARG A 61 11.71 -3.92 9.84
C ARG A 61 13.00 -4.75 9.89
N PRO A 62 14.19 -4.15 10.12
CA PRO A 62 15.36 -4.96 10.40
C PRO A 62 15.05 -5.71 11.70
N SER A 63 15.41 -7.00 11.77
CA SER A 63 15.35 -7.74 13.03
C SER A 63 16.00 -6.87 14.09
N ALA A 64 15.39 -6.74 15.26
CA ALA A 64 15.96 -6.01 16.39
C ALA A 64 17.11 -6.85 16.99
N GLU A 65 18.05 -7.25 16.15
CA GLU A 65 19.20 -8.13 16.42
C GLU A 65 20.49 -7.34 16.18
N GLY A 66 20.54 -6.13 16.77
CA GLY A 66 21.70 -5.24 16.65
C GLY A 66 21.66 -4.05 17.59
N VAL A 67 20.96 -4.16 18.72
CA VAL A 67 21.00 -3.18 19.82
C VAL A 67 21.46 -3.92 21.08
N TYR A 68 22.69 -4.43 21.03
CA TYR A 68 23.50 -4.80 22.18
C TYR A 68 24.96 -4.82 21.73
#